data_AF-A0AAJ4AMY1-F1
#
_entry.id   AF-A0AAJ4AMY1-F1
#
_cell.length_a   1.000
_cell.length_b   1.000
_cell.length_c   1.000
_cell.angle_alpha   90.00
_cell.angle_beta   90.00
_cell.angle_gamma   90.00
#
_symmetry.space_group_name_H-M   'P 1'
#
loop_
_entity.id
_entity.type
_entity.pdbx_description
1 polymer ?
#
loop_
_entity_poly.entity_id
_entity_poly.type
_entity_poly.pdbx_seq_one_letter_code
_entity_poly.pdbx_strand_id
1 'polypeptide(L)'
;MPIPKKQLSLLVELMEALPLDGTAYETPPQIEYIPHDEIYIGYFDTTVIDKMQALGIIQLLAVQDDERQVLKIIEREDFLASWAAGVNEARNGADLHYADYSNNQYAFSAGYEHWHNRNKKALKGKLTHYSSDIEYVCHGFKDQSTSDIWQQI
;
A
#
# COMPACT_ATOMS: atom_id res chain seq x y z
N MET A 1 -1.19 -5.88 16.14
CA MET A 1 -1.97 -4.68 16.57
C MET A 1 -3.09 -4.45 15.55
N PRO A 2 -4.35 -4.16 15.93
CA PRO A 2 -5.40 -3.86 14.95
C PRO A 2 -5.17 -2.49 14.31
N ILE A 3 -5.24 -2.39 12.98
CA ILE A 3 -5.03 -1.13 12.26
C ILE A 3 -6.38 -0.44 12.05
N PRO A 4 -6.55 0.82 12.50
CA PRO A 4 -7.77 1.58 12.22
C PRO A 4 -8.10 1.65 10.73
N LYS A 5 -9.36 1.36 10.37
CA LYS A 5 -9.83 1.24 8.97
C LYS A 5 -9.39 2.38 8.05
N LYS A 6 -9.48 3.63 8.51
CA LYS A 6 -9.08 4.80 7.72
C LYS A 6 -7.57 4.86 7.46
N GLN A 7 -6.76 4.47 8.44
CA GLN A 7 -5.31 4.39 8.31
C GLN A 7 -4.91 3.25 7.37
N LEU A 8 -5.59 2.10 7.48
CA LEU A 8 -5.39 1.00 6.54
C LEU A 8 -5.77 1.41 5.11
N SER A 9 -6.88 2.14 4.91
CA SER A 9 -7.28 2.64 3.58
C SER A 9 -6.18 3.47 2.94
N LEU A 10 -5.63 4.44 3.67
CA LEU A 10 -4.51 5.26 3.17
C LEU A 10 -3.32 4.39 2.77
N LEU A 11 -2.91 3.45 3.62
CA LEU A 11 -1.77 2.59 3.29
C LEU A 11 -2.03 1.72 2.06
N VAL A 12 -3.24 1.16 1.92
CA VAL A 12 -3.63 0.39 0.75
C VAL A 12 -3.55 1.25 -0.51
N GLU A 13 -4.10 2.45 -0.46
CA GLU A 13 -4.06 3.42 -1.55
C GLU A 13 -2.62 3.75 -1.98
N LEU A 14 -1.70 3.94 -1.01
CA LEU A 14 -0.27 4.13 -1.31
C LEU A 14 0.39 2.88 -1.91
N MET A 15 0.04 1.68 -1.44
CA MET A 15 0.60 0.40 -1.94
C MET A 15 0.03 -0.03 -3.29
N GLU A 16 -1.15 0.49 -3.65
CA GLU A 16 -1.80 0.33 -4.96
C GLU A 16 -1.34 1.37 -5.99
N ALA A 17 -0.59 2.40 -5.58
CA ALA A 17 -0.11 3.44 -6.48
C ALA A 17 0.74 2.86 -7.62
N LEU A 18 0.56 3.41 -8.82
CA LEU A 18 1.32 3.02 -10.00
C LEU A 18 2.48 4.00 -10.23
N PRO A 19 3.66 3.51 -10.66
CA PRO A 19 4.80 4.38 -10.93
C PRO A 19 4.54 5.25 -12.16
N LEU A 20 4.80 6.55 -12.04
CA LEU A 20 4.90 7.45 -13.19
C LEU A 20 6.33 7.44 -13.75
N ASP A 21 6.70 6.33 -14.39
CA ASP A 21 8.02 6.13 -15.02
C ASP A 21 8.00 6.38 -16.54
N GLY A 22 6.91 6.94 -17.06
CA GLY A 22 6.66 7.11 -18.49
C GLY A 22 5.76 6.02 -19.09
N THR A 23 5.32 5.03 -18.28
CA THR A 23 4.28 4.08 -18.67
C THR A 23 2.96 4.80 -18.92
N ALA A 24 2.34 4.51 -20.06
CA ALA A 24 1.01 5.00 -20.39
C ALA A 24 -0.04 4.00 -19.86
N TYR A 25 -0.86 4.46 -18.92
CA TYR A 25 -1.96 3.68 -18.37
C TYR A 25 -3.26 3.99 -19.13
N GLU A 26 -4.08 2.98 -19.40
CA GLU A 26 -5.43 3.11 -19.95
C GLU A 26 -6.32 3.94 -19.01
N THR A 27 -6.17 3.72 -17.70
CA THR A 27 -6.84 4.50 -16.66
C THR A 27 -5.80 5.27 -15.84
N PRO A 28 -5.91 6.61 -15.76
CA PRO A 28 -5.01 7.40 -14.92
C PRO A 28 -5.06 6.92 -13.46
N PRO A 29 -3.91 6.70 -12.81
CA PRO A 29 -3.88 6.25 -11.42
C PRO A 29 -4.45 7.33 -10.50
N GLN A 30 -5.19 6.91 -9.47
CA GLN A 30 -5.72 7.83 -8.45
C GLN A 30 -4.59 8.43 -7.59
N ILE A 31 -3.51 7.65 -7.41
CA ILE A 31 -2.30 8.08 -6.73
C ILE A 31 -1.13 7.80 -7.64
N GLU A 32 -0.39 8.87 -7.89
CA GLU A 32 0.81 8.87 -8.69
C GLU A 32 2.00 8.60 -7.77
N TYR A 33 2.78 7.56 -8.04
CA TYR A 33 4.06 7.34 -7.38
C TYR A 33 5.19 7.84 -8.28
N ILE A 34 6.06 8.70 -7.77
CA ILE A 34 7.25 9.20 -8.48
C ILE A 34 8.48 8.46 -7.89
N PRO A 35 9.06 7.48 -8.61
CA PRO A 35 10.11 6.63 -8.04
C PRO A 35 11.39 7.38 -7.68
N HIS A 36 11.77 8.39 -8.47
CA HIS A 36 13.00 9.14 -8.25
C HIS A 36 13.04 9.87 -6.91
N ASP A 37 11.91 10.47 -6.51
CA ASP A 37 11.79 11.24 -5.28
C ASP A 37 11.20 10.41 -4.11
N GLU A 38 10.69 9.22 -4.43
CA GLU A 38 9.93 8.32 -3.56
C GLU A 38 8.71 9.00 -2.92
N ILE A 39 7.97 9.76 -3.72
CA ILE A 39 6.81 10.52 -3.28
C ILE A 39 5.53 10.00 -3.93
N TYR A 40 4.43 10.18 -3.21
CA TYR A 40 3.09 9.82 -3.61
C TYR A 40 2.27 11.10 -3.73
N ILE A 41 1.57 11.28 -4.85
CA ILE A 41 0.77 12.46 -5.13
C ILE A 41 -0.68 12.04 -5.36
N GLY A 42 -1.62 12.66 -4.65
CA GLY A 42 -3.03 12.32 -4.74
C GLY A 42 -3.89 13.15 -3.79
N TYR A 43 -5.18 12.78 -3.68
CA TYR A 43 -6.10 13.36 -2.71
C TYR A 43 -6.30 12.41 -1.54
N PHE A 44 -6.02 12.89 -0.33
CA PHE A 44 -6.06 12.09 0.89
C PHE A 44 -6.84 12.79 2.01
N ASP A 45 -7.42 12.01 2.92
CA ASP A 45 -8.08 12.54 4.12
C ASP A 45 -7.04 13.16 5.06
N THR A 46 -7.08 14.49 5.20
CA THR A 46 -6.14 15.28 6.02
C THR A 46 -6.10 14.82 7.47
N THR A 47 -7.23 14.38 8.03
CA THR A 47 -7.29 13.88 9.41
C THR A 47 -6.56 12.55 9.58
N VAL A 48 -6.41 11.78 8.51
CA VAL A 48 -5.64 10.53 8.49
C VAL A 48 -4.16 10.84 8.30
N ILE A 49 -3.82 11.81 7.46
CA ILE A 49 -2.43 12.27 7.28
C ILE A 49 -1.83 12.67 8.63
N ASP A 50 -2.48 13.56 9.39
CA ASP A 50 -1.98 14.04 10.68
C ASP A 50 -1.67 12.88 11.65
N LYS A 51 -2.57 11.88 11.70
CA LYS A 51 -2.40 10.71 12.56
C LYS A 51 -1.23 9.83 12.12
N MET A 52 -1.07 9.66 10.81
CA MET A 52 -0.01 8.83 10.25
C MET A 52 1.35 9.50 10.35
N GLN A 53 1.40 10.84 10.30
CA GLN A 53 2.58 11.61 10.65
C GLN A 53 2.93 11.48 12.14
N ALA A 54 1.95 11.56 13.03
CA ALA A 54 2.17 11.39 14.47
C ALA A 54 2.69 9.99 14.84
N LEU A 55 2.36 8.97 14.03
CA LEU A 55 2.88 7.61 14.16
C LEU A 55 4.27 7.42 13.52
N GLY A 56 4.81 8.43 12.85
CA GLY A 56 6.11 8.34 12.16
C GLY A 56 6.10 7.44 10.93
N ILE A 57 4.93 7.20 10.31
CA ILE A 57 4.81 6.32 9.14
C ILE A 57 4.99 7.09 7.83
N ILE A 58 4.44 8.31 7.76
CA ILE A 58 4.52 9.16 6.58
C ILE A 58 4.93 10.58 6.96
N GLN A 59 5.29 11.35 5.95
CA GLN A 59 5.49 12.79 6.01
C GLN A 59 4.69 13.47 4.90
N LEU A 60 3.95 14.52 5.25
CA LEU A 60 3.40 15.46 4.27
C LEU A 60 4.50 16.45 3.87
N LEU A 61 4.86 16.47 2.59
CA LEU A 61 5.92 17.33 2.06
C LEU A 61 5.38 18.64 1.52
N ALA A 62 4.24 18.58 0.82
CA ALA A 62 3.62 19.74 0.20
C ALA A 62 2.13 19.49 -0.07
N VAL A 63 1.40 20.57 -0.32
CA VAL A 63 0.08 20.57 -0.95
C VAL A 63 0.21 21.40 -2.22
N GLN A 64 -0.14 20.82 -3.36
CA GLN A 64 -0.05 21.47 -4.67
C GLN A 64 -1.19 22.49 -4.85
N ASP A 65 -1.08 23.34 -5.88
CA ASP A 65 -2.08 24.36 -6.21
C ASP A 65 -3.46 23.77 -6.53
N ASP A 66 -3.50 22.52 -7.01
CA ASP A 66 -4.72 21.76 -7.26
C ASP A 66 -5.21 20.96 -6.03
N GLU A 67 -4.71 21.31 -4.84
CA GLU A 67 -5.03 20.68 -3.55
C GLU A 67 -4.54 19.24 -3.36
N ARG A 68 -3.84 18.63 -4.34
CA ARG A 68 -3.23 17.31 -4.15
C ARG A 68 -2.12 17.36 -3.11
N GLN A 69 -2.09 16.38 -2.21
CA GLN A 69 -1.02 16.26 -1.22
C GLN A 69 0.13 15.41 -1.76
N VAL A 70 1.35 15.81 -1.38
CA VAL A 70 2.58 15.09 -1.66
C VAL A 70 3.04 14.41 -0.38
N LEU A 71 2.96 13.09 -0.34
CA LEU A 71 3.30 12.26 0.80
C LEU A 71 4.60 11.50 0.54
N LYS A 72 5.40 11.29 1.60
CA LYS A 72 6.55 10.37 1.60
C LYS A 72 6.39 9.35 2.72
N ILE A 73 6.70 8.09 2.45
CA ILE A 73 6.78 7.05 3.48
C ILE A 73 8.14 7.16 4.17
N ILE A 74 8.15 7.19 5.50
CA ILE A 74 9.38 7.20 6.29
C ILE A 74 9.97 5.78 6.30
N GLU A 75 11.27 5.66 6.03
CA GLU A 75 11.97 4.36 5.91
C GLU A 75 11.26 3.42 4.92
N ARG A 76 10.97 3.93 3.72
CA ARG A 76 10.12 3.27 2.71
C ARG A 76 10.53 1.84 2.43
N GLU A 77 11.81 1.54 2.27
CA GLU A 77 12.29 0.18 2.01
C GLU A 77 11.90 -0.79 3.13
N ASP A 78 12.13 -0.43 4.40
CA ASP A 78 11.72 -1.22 5.56
C ASP A 78 10.21 -1.34 5.67
N PHE A 79 9.48 -0.27 5.35
CA PHE A 79 8.02 -0.28 5.29
C PHE A 79 7.51 -1.30 4.25
N LEU A 80 8.01 -1.23 3.01
CA LEU A 80 7.60 -2.11 1.91
C LEU A 80 7.93 -3.58 2.21
N ALA A 81 9.16 -3.84 2.67
CA ALA A 81 9.59 -5.18 3.04
C ALA A 81 8.70 -5.75 4.16
N SER A 82 8.41 -4.95 5.18
CA SER A 82 7.56 -5.34 6.31
C SER A 82 6.10 -5.56 5.88
N TRP A 83 5.55 -4.70 5.03
CA TRP A 83 4.22 -4.87 4.44
C TRP A 83 4.11 -6.18 3.67
N ALA A 84 5.04 -6.42 2.74
CA ALA A 84 5.06 -7.63 1.93
C ALA A 84 5.22 -8.91 2.79
N ALA A 85 6.03 -8.84 3.85
CA ALA A 85 6.15 -9.93 4.83
C ALA A 85 4.81 -10.22 5.52
N GLY A 86 4.09 -9.17 5.95
CA GLY A 86 2.76 -9.31 6.55
C GLY A 86 1.74 -9.94 5.60
N VAL A 87 1.72 -9.52 4.34
CA VAL A 87 0.88 -10.12 3.28
C VAL A 87 1.23 -11.59 3.08
N ASN A 88 2.52 -11.91 3.00
CA ASN A 88 3.00 -13.28 2.81
C ASN A 88 2.61 -14.19 3.98
N GLU A 89 2.72 -13.72 5.22
CA GLU A 89 2.36 -14.55 6.37
C GLU A 89 0.86 -14.79 6.50
N ALA A 90 0.06 -13.77 6.23
CA ALA A 90 -1.39 -13.95 6.14
C ALA A 90 -1.74 -15.00 5.08
N ARG A 91 -1.06 -14.96 3.92
CA ARG A 91 -1.25 -15.93 2.83
C ARG A 91 -0.89 -17.36 3.22
N ASN A 92 0.16 -17.54 4.01
CA ASN A 92 0.59 -18.87 4.47
C ASN A 92 -0.28 -19.42 5.61
N GLY A 93 -1.26 -18.65 6.10
CA GLY A 93 -2.12 -19.04 7.21
C GLY A 93 -1.44 -18.93 8.58
N ALA A 94 -0.33 -18.19 8.67
CA ALA A 94 0.34 -17.90 9.93
C ALA A 94 -0.40 -16.81 10.73
N ASP A 95 -0.05 -16.69 12.01
CA ASP A 95 -0.65 -15.71 12.92
C ASP A 95 0.20 -14.42 13.00
N LEU A 96 -0.41 -13.33 13.46
CA LEU A 96 0.12 -11.97 13.45
C LEU A 96 1.33 -11.76 14.40
N HIS A 97 1.64 -12.72 15.28
CA HIS A 97 2.74 -12.60 16.26
C HIS A 97 4.12 -12.38 15.61
N TYR A 98 4.30 -12.73 14.33
CA TYR A 98 5.53 -12.44 13.59
C TYR A 98 5.80 -10.95 13.38
N ALA A 99 4.79 -10.09 13.57
CA ALA A 99 4.96 -8.65 13.54
C ALA A 99 6.04 -8.16 14.52
N ASP A 100 6.23 -8.85 15.66
CA ASP A 100 7.19 -8.43 16.68
C ASP A 100 8.66 -8.51 16.21
N TYR A 101 8.93 -9.29 15.16
CA TYR A 101 10.26 -9.45 14.55
C TYR A 101 10.47 -8.57 13.31
N SER A 102 9.47 -7.77 12.92
CA SER A 102 9.55 -6.91 11.75
C SER A 102 10.19 -5.57 12.07
N ASN A 103 11.02 -5.06 11.14
CA ASN A 103 11.59 -3.72 11.22
C ASN A 103 10.49 -2.64 11.35
N ASN A 104 9.33 -2.87 10.72
CA ASN A 104 8.17 -2.01 10.86
C ASN A 104 6.91 -2.84 11.18
N GLN A 105 6.67 -3.04 12.48
CA GLN A 105 5.53 -3.82 12.99
C GLN A 105 4.17 -3.30 12.51
N TYR A 106 4.06 -1.98 12.29
CA TYR A 106 2.84 -1.33 11.81
C TYR A 106 2.56 -1.69 10.36
N ALA A 107 3.57 -1.58 9.49
CA ALA A 107 3.49 -1.97 8.09
C ALA A 107 3.18 -3.47 7.92
N PHE A 108 3.84 -4.32 8.72
CA PHE A 108 3.57 -5.76 8.76
C PHE A 108 2.10 -6.03 9.12
N SER A 109 1.61 -5.43 10.21
CA SER A 109 0.23 -5.62 10.65
C SER A 109 -0.78 -5.14 9.60
N ALA A 110 -0.49 -4.02 8.93
CA ALA A 110 -1.34 -3.47 7.89
C ALA A 110 -1.38 -4.38 6.64
N GLY A 111 -0.24 -4.88 6.16
CA GLY A 111 -0.19 -5.83 5.05
C GLY A 111 -0.93 -7.14 5.36
N TYR A 112 -0.75 -7.67 6.57
CA TYR A 112 -1.46 -8.84 7.08
C TYR A 112 -2.98 -8.62 7.09
N GLU A 113 -3.44 -7.50 7.65
CA GLU A 113 -4.86 -7.16 7.73
C GLU A 113 -5.48 -6.92 6.35
N HIS A 114 -4.77 -6.23 5.45
CA HIS A 114 -5.20 -6.01 4.08
C HIS A 114 -5.42 -7.33 3.33
N TRP A 115 -4.48 -8.28 3.47
CA TRP A 115 -4.65 -9.59 2.84
C TRP A 115 -5.94 -10.28 3.30
N HIS A 116 -6.24 -10.30 4.60
CA HIS A 116 -7.48 -10.90 5.11
C HIS A 116 -8.73 -10.17 4.62
N ASN A 117 -8.70 -8.84 4.60
CA ASN A 117 -9.81 -8.02 4.13
C ASN A 117 -10.09 -8.23 2.64
N ARG A 118 -9.04 -8.44 1.84
CA ARG A 118 -9.13 -8.63 0.40
C ARG A 118 -9.44 -10.08 0.03
N ASN A 119 -8.67 -11.04 0.54
CA ASN A 119 -8.79 -12.46 0.18
C ASN A 119 -10.18 -13.00 0.51
N LYS A 120 -10.75 -12.63 1.66
CA LYS A 120 -12.14 -13.00 2.02
C LYS A 120 -13.18 -12.47 1.03
N LYS A 121 -12.96 -11.33 0.38
CA LYS A 121 -13.87 -10.75 -0.62
C LYS A 121 -13.63 -11.38 -1.99
N ALA A 122 -12.37 -11.57 -2.39
CA ALA A 122 -12.00 -12.21 -3.64
C ALA A 122 -12.48 -13.67 -3.71
N LEU A 123 -12.26 -14.48 -2.66
CA LEU A 123 -12.76 -15.87 -2.58
C LEU A 123 -14.29 -15.98 -2.64
N LYS A 124 -15.02 -14.90 -2.32
CA LYS A 124 -16.48 -14.83 -2.42
C LYS A 124 -16.96 -14.28 -3.75
N GLY A 125 -16.07 -14.07 -4.72
CA GLY A 125 -16.36 -13.46 -6.02
C GLY A 125 -16.81 -12.00 -5.94
N LYS A 126 -16.54 -11.31 -4.81
CA LYS A 126 -16.99 -9.93 -4.55
C LYS A 126 -15.95 -8.87 -4.89
N LEU A 127 -14.75 -9.28 -5.32
CA LEU A 127 -13.66 -8.39 -5.64
C LEU A 127 -12.79 -9.00 -6.74
N THR A 128 -12.36 -8.18 -7.69
CA THR A 128 -11.38 -8.56 -8.70
C THR A 128 -10.03 -8.83 -8.05
N HIS A 129 -9.31 -9.84 -8.54
CA HIS A 129 -7.93 -10.07 -8.12
C HIS A 129 -7.03 -8.92 -8.61
N TYR A 130 -5.91 -8.71 -7.94
CA TYR A 130 -4.90 -7.81 -8.47
C TYR A 130 -4.35 -8.42 -9.76
N SER A 131 -4.30 -7.61 -10.82
CA SER A 131 -3.73 -7.98 -12.10
C SER A 131 -3.17 -6.75 -12.80
N SER A 132 -1.95 -6.89 -13.35
CA SER A 132 -1.36 -5.84 -14.18
C SER A 132 -2.12 -5.61 -15.49
N ASP A 133 -2.85 -6.61 -16.00
CA ASP A 133 -3.67 -6.51 -17.22
C ASP A 133 -4.81 -5.47 -17.13
N ILE A 134 -5.23 -5.14 -15.90
CA ILE A 134 -6.29 -4.14 -15.63
C ILE A 134 -5.76 -2.97 -14.81
N GLU A 135 -4.44 -2.81 -14.74
CA GLU A 135 -3.78 -1.71 -14.03
C GLU A 135 -4.20 -1.62 -12.56
N TYR A 136 -4.48 -2.77 -11.95
CA TYR A 136 -4.90 -2.85 -10.56
C TYR A 136 -4.01 -3.85 -9.83
N VAL A 137 -2.97 -3.33 -9.19
CA VAL A 137 -1.91 -4.10 -8.51
C VAL A 137 -1.68 -3.53 -7.11
N CYS A 138 -0.98 -4.26 -6.26
CA CYS A 138 -0.58 -3.78 -4.93
C CYS A 138 0.74 -4.41 -4.52
N HIS A 139 1.61 -3.62 -3.91
CA HIS A 139 2.89 -4.08 -3.40
C HIS A 139 2.71 -5.31 -2.49
N GLY A 140 3.51 -6.35 -2.73
CA GLY A 140 3.52 -7.59 -1.94
C GLY A 140 2.41 -8.58 -2.30
N PHE A 141 1.46 -8.22 -3.17
CA PHE A 141 0.42 -9.14 -3.63
C PHE A 141 0.81 -9.87 -4.90
N LYS A 142 0.29 -11.09 -5.06
CA LYS A 142 0.44 -11.87 -6.28
C LYS A 142 -0.37 -11.23 -7.40
N ASP A 143 0.29 -10.94 -8.51
CA ASP A 143 -0.32 -10.53 -9.76
C ASP A 143 -0.98 -11.75 -10.43
N GLN A 144 -2.24 -11.64 -10.81
CA GLN A 144 -2.98 -12.73 -11.43
C GLN A 144 -2.47 -13.05 -12.84
N SER A 145 -2.01 -12.06 -13.60
CA SER A 145 -1.58 -12.25 -15.00
C SER A 145 -0.22 -12.96 -15.07
N THR A 146 0.74 -12.51 -14.26
CA THR A 146 2.13 -13.02 -14.27
C THR A 146 2.39 -14.12 -13.26
N SER A 147 1.54 -14.24 -12.23
CA SER A 147 1.79 -15.06 -11.03
C SER A 147 2.99 -14.62 -10.17
N ASP A 148 3.65 -13.52 -10.49
CA ASP A 148 4.72 -12.95 -9.69
C ASP A 148 4.18 -12.06 -8.56
N ILE A 149 5.04 -11.69 -7.61
CA ILE A 149 4.70 -10.70 -6.60
C ILE A 149 4.93 -9.31 -7.19
N TRP A 150 3.91 -8.46 -7.18
CA TRP A 150 4.06 -7.07 -7.58
C TRP A 150 4.93 -6.30 -6.59
N GLN A 151 5.88 -5.54 -7.13
CA GLN A 151 6.79 -4.68 -6.39
C GLN A 151 6.66 -3.25 -6.91
N GLN A 152 6.37 -2.31 -6.02
CA GLN A 152 6.57 -0.88 -6.31
C GLN A 152 8.07 -0.57 -6.23
N ILE A 153 8.73 -0.57 -7.38
CA ILE A 153 10.13 -0.15 -7.54
C ILE A 153 10.14 1.37 -7.73
#